data_AF-A0A839QZA6-F1
#
_entry.id   AF-A0A839QZA6-F1
#
_cell.length_a   1.000
_cell.length_b   1.000
_cell.length_c   1.000
_cell.angle_alpha   90.00
_cell.angle_beta   90.00
_cell.angle_gamma   90.00
#
_symmetry.space_group_name_H-M   'P 1'
#
loop_
_entity.id
_entity.type
_entity.pdbx_description
1 polymer ?
#
loop_
_entity_poly.entity_id
_entity_poly.type
_entity_poly.pdbx_seq_one_letter_code
_entity_poly.pdbx_strand_id
1 'polypeptide(L)'
;MSANTAADHTVDPATNACSCGSDHDHGPTGSDVVQGLGKGFAVLSLAVPALAIVLIAGSLILTPSSPLVLLLGIGMGLGHLASLIALSAVASRVAGDLANSPVLLVARVGFEEALRLAVVLLGLVLFVGEGPGPLGLWIGVGAMTVWAVLTTAQLVMSRRRILRPGDWSKNTVLSVLNDKLSVRRAMTMRFVDIAAVLIFQLAATVLVAAAPIMAGAAFILSVASGFSTLVVQRYSAERRARSPWLYAPIVISVLTLLLAIALVLVPATIGV
;
A
#
# COMPACT_ATOMS: atom_id res chain seq x y z
N MET A 1 -39.55 -11.10 -37.47
CA MET A 1 -38.34 -11.68 -36.83
C MET A 1 -37.20 -11.55 -37.82
N SER A 2 -36.35 -10.53 -37.69
CA SER A 2 -35.13 -10.38 -38.50
C SER A 2 -33.96 -10.93 -37.69
N ALA A 3 -33.27 -11.94 -38.24
CA ALA A 3 -32.09 -12.52 -37.62
C ALA A 3 -30.92 -11.53 -37.73
N ASN A 4 -30.44 -11.01 -36.60
CA ASN A 4 -29.17 -10.29 -36.52
C ASN A 4 -28.03 -11.32 -36.52
N THR A 5 -27.49 -11.63 -37.69
CA THR A 5 -26.15 -12.23 -37.81
C THR A 5 -25.13 -11.16 -37.42
N ALA A 6 -24.61 -11.23 -36.20
CA ALA A 6 -23.42 -10.48 -35.82
C ALA A 6 -22.26 -10.98 -36.68
N ALA A 7 -21.81 -10.16 -37.64
CA ALA A 7 -20.64 -10.46 -38.45
C ALA A 7 -19.39 -10.42 -37.55
N ASP A 8 -18.59 -11.48 -37.59
CA ASP A 8 -17.33 -11.57 -36.88
C ASP A 8 -16.31 -10.63 -37.57
N HIS A 9 -15.91 -9.56 -36.89
CA HIS A 9 -15.00 -8.56 -37.45
C HIS A 9 -13.54 -8.94 -37.18
N THR A 10 -12.70 -8.87 -38.21
CA THR A 10 -11.28 -9.23 -38.12
C THR A 10 -10.42 -7.97 -38.10
N VAL A 11 -9.40 -7.95 -37.24
CA VAL A 11 -8.43 -6.86 -37.14
C VAL A 11 -7.18 -7.27 -37.90
N ASP A 12 -6.75 -6.47 -38.88
CA ASP A 12 -5.53 -6.72 -39.65
C ASP A 12 -4.28 -6.42 -38.78
N PRO A 13 -3.42 -7.42 -38.51
CA PRO A 13 -2.25 -7.23 -37.67
C PRO A 13 -1.16 -6.32 -38.28
N ALA A 14 -1.20 -6.04 -39.58
CA ALA A 14 -0.22 -5.16 -40.23
C ALA A 14 -0.57 -3.67 -40.10
N THR A 15 -1.85 -3.35 -39.99
CA THR A 15 -2.36 -1.97 -40.05
C THR A 15 -3.15 -1.56 -38.81
N ASN A 16 -3.48 -2.50 -37.92
CA ASN A 16 -4.44 -2.31 -36.81
C ASN A 16 -5.82 -1.82 -37.27
N ALA A 17 -6.11 -1.87 -38.57
CA ALA A 17 -7.39 -1.50 -39.13
C ALA A 17 -8.39 -2.65 -38.94
N CYS A 18 -9.57 -2.33 -38.42
CA CYS A 18 -10.67 -3.27 -38.26
C CYS A 18 -11.50 -3.33 -39.54
N SER A 19 -12.00 -4.51 -39.91
CA SER A 19 -12.80 -4.73 -41.14
C SER A 19 -14.17 -4.02 -41.14
N CYS A 20 -14.51 -3.26 -40.09
CA CYS A 20 -15.82 -2.60 -39.95
C CYS A 20 -15.88 -1.19 -40.56
N GLY A 21 -14.79 -0.69 -41.17
CA GLY A 21 -14.83 0.51 -42.03
C GLY A 21 -15.28 1.80 -41.34
N SER A 22 -15.30 1.85 -40.01
CA SER A 22 -15.74 2.99 -39.24
C SER A 22 -14.63 3.52 -38.33
N ASP A 23 -14.40 4.83 -38.41
CA ASP A 23 -13.38 5.58 -37.68
C ASP A 23 -13.87 5.86 -36.24
N HIS A 24 -14.24 4.80 -35.53
CA HIS A 24 -14.69 4.86 -34.15
C HIS A 24 -13.59 4.28 -33.26
N ASP A 25 -13.15 5.09 -32.30
CA ASP A 25 -12.16 4.70 -31.29
C ASP A 25 -12.64 3.42 -30.58
N HIS A 26 -12.08 2.27 -30.95
CA HIS A 26 -12.33 1.04 -30.22
C HIS A 26 -11.66 1.21 -28.86
N GLY A 27 -12.46 1.14 -27.78
CA GLY A 27 -11.93 1.13 -26.42
C GLY A 27 -10.82 0.08 -26.25
N PRO A 28 -9.91 0.26 -25.28
CA PRO A 28 -8.70 -0.55 -25.17
C PRO A 28 -9.02 -2.05 -25.15
N THR A 29 -8.29 -2.82 -25.95
CA THR A 29 -8.46 -4.28 -26.00
C THR A 29 -7.96 -4.91 -24.71
N GLY A 30 -8.39 -6.14 -24.44
CA GLY A 30 -7.88 -6.91 -23.29
C GLY A 30 -6.35 -7.08 -23.32
N SER A 31 -5.75 -7.22 -24.51
CA SER A 31 -4.30 -7.27 -24.70
C SER A 31 -3.60 -5.96 -24.34
N ASP A 32 -4.17 -4.80 -24.69
CA ASP A 32 -3.62 -3.49 -24.33
C ASP A 32 -3.61 -3.30 -22.81
N VAL A 33 -4.68 -3.75 -22.14
CA VAL A 33 -4.78 -3.72 -20.68
C VAL A 33 -3.74 -4.64 -20.05
N VAL A 34 -3.55 -5.87 -20.53
CA VAL A 34 -2.53 -6.80 -20.02
C VAL A 34 -1.12 -6.20 -20.18
N GLN A 35 -0.80 -5.68 -21.35
CA GLN A 35 0.52 -5.09 -21.61
C GLN A 35 0.75 -3.85 -20.74
N GLY A 36 -0.27 -3.00 -20.62
CA GLY A 36 -0.26 -1.83 -19.74
C GLY A 36 -0.04 -2.20 -18.28
N LEU A 37 -0.79 -3.17 -17.76
CA LEU A 37 -0.66 -3.66 -16.39
C LEU A 37 0.73 -4.27 -16.15
N GLY A 38 1.24 -5.04 -17.11
CA GLY A 38 2.60 -5.60 -17.06
C GLY A 38 3.69 -4.53 -16.97
N LYS A 39 3.58 -3.45 -17.77
CA LYS A 39 4.46 -2.27 -17.69
C LYS A 39 4.27 -1.54 -16.35
N GLY A 40 3.03 -1.35 -15.91
CA GLY A 40 2.68 -0.72 -14.64
C GLY A 40 3.32 -1.42 -13.45
N PHE A 41 3.18 -2.74 -13.34
CA PHE A 41 3.83 -3.52 -12.28
C PHE A 41 5.35 -3.45 -12.34
N ALA A 42 5.94 -3.41 -13.54
CA ALA A 42 7.39 -3.24 -13.70
C ALA A 42 7.85 -1.88 -13.15
N VAL A 43 7.16 -0.79 -13.53
CA VAL A 43 7.46 0.56 -13.03
C VAL A 43 7.31 0.61 -11.50
N LEU A 44 6.20 0.09 -10.96
CA LEU A 44 5.98 0.07 -9.52
C LEU A 44 7.04 -0.76 -8.78
N SER A 45 7.48 -1.89 -9.34
CA SER A 45 8.52 -2.71 -8.73
C SER A 45 9.89 -2.02 -8.64
N LEU A 46 10.09 -0.92 -9.38
CA LEU A 46 11.24 -0.02 -9.25
C LEU A 46 10.92 1.21 -8.39
N ALA A 47 9.72 1.76 -8.51
CA ALA A 47 9.32 2.97 -7.80
C ALA A 47 9.22 2.75 -6.28
N VAL A 48 8.73 1.59 -5.84
CA VAL A 48 8.62 1.25 -4.40
C VAL A 48 9.98 1.18 -3.70
N PRO A 49 10.97 0.41 -4.19
CA PRO A 49 12.29 0.40 -3.57
C PRO A 49 13.00 1.76 -3.70
N ALA A 50 12.82 2.48 -4.81
CA ALA A 50 13.36 3.84 -4.93
C ALA A 50 12.79 4.79 -3.87
N LEU A 51 11.47 4.75 -3.63
CA LEU A 51 10.83 5.51 -2.56
C LEU A 51 11.37 5.12 -1.18
N ALA A 52 11.52 3.82 -0.91
CA ALA A 52 12.09 3.35 0.35
C ALA A 52 13.52 3.87 0.55
N ILE A 53 14.37 3.86 -0.50
CA ILE A 53 15.73 4.40 -0.46
C ILE A 53 15.70 5.90 -0.15
N VAL A 54 14.81 6.67 -0.78
CA VAL A 54 14.66 8.11 -0.51
C VAL A 54 14.28 8.36 0.96
N LEU A 55 13.34 7.58 1.50
CA LEU A 55 12.93 7.69 2.91
C LEU A 55 14.06 7.30 3.88
N ILE A 56 14.83 6.25 3.56
CA ILE A 56 16.01 5.84 4.33
C ILE A 56 17.07 6.94 4.30
N ALA A 57 17.39 7.47 3.11
CA ALA A 57 18.37 8.53 2.94
C ALA A 57 17.97 9.78 3.74
N GLY A 58 16.70 10.16 3.71
CA GLY A 58 16.17 11.25 4.54
C GLY A 58 16.27 10.99 6.04
N SER A 59 16.30 9.73 6.46
CA SER A 59 16.38 9.33 7.87
C SER A 59 17.83 9.31 8.41
N LEU A 60 18.84 9.37 7.55
CA LEU A 60 20.26 9.36 7.93
C LEU A 60 20.65 10.55 8.81
N ILE A 61 19.90 11.65 8.75
CA ILE A 61 20.15 12.85 9.57
C ILE A 61 20.04 12.57 11.07
N LEU A 62 19.28 11.54 11.48
CA LEU A 62 19.09 11.13 12.87
C LEU A 62 19.46 9.65 13.03
N THR A 63 20.68 9.29 12.64
CA THR A 63 21.20 7.91 12.77
C THR A 63 21.38 7.53 14.25
N PRO A 64 20.87 6.37 14.70
CA PRO A 64 21.03 5.92 16.08
C PRO A 64 22.47 5.46 16.32
N SER A 65 22.89 5.47 17.57
CA SER A 65 24.20 4.97 17.99
C SER A 65 24.35 3.45 17.81
N SER A 66 23.24 2.71 17.71
CA SER A 66 23.25 1.25 17.58
C SER A 66 22.44 0.75 16.39
N PRO A 67 23.02 -0.14 15.55
CA PRO A 67 22.27 -0.78 14.45
C PRO A 67 21.19 -1.74 14.95
N LEU A 68 21.19 -2.11 16.23
CA LEU A 68 20.18 -2.97 16.83
C LEU A 68 18.79 -2.31 16.84
N VAL A 69 18.71 -0.98 16.84
CA VAL A 69 17.45 -0.22 16.72
C VAL A 69 16.76 -0.54 15.38
N LEU A 70 17.54 -0.64 14.30
CA LEU A 70 17.02 -1.05 12.99
C LEU A 70 16.52 -2.50 13.03
N LEU A 71 17.22 -3.40 13.71
CA LEU A 71 16.81 -4.80 13.84
C LEU A 71 15.50 -4.95 14.62
N LEU A 72 15.26 -4.13 15.65
CA LEU A 72 13.96 -4.06 16.33
C LEU A 72 12.86 -3.66 15.34
N GLY A 73 13.12 -2.66 14.51
CA GLY A 73 12.21 -2.25 13.44
C GLY A 73 11.91 -3.37 12.44
N ILE A 74 12.94 -4.09 11.99
CA ILE A 74 12.77 -5.26 11.10
C ILE A 74 11.93 -6.34 11.78
N GLY A 75 12.20 -6.65 13.05
CA GLY A 75 11.42 -7.59 13.85
C GLY A 75 9.94 -7.18 13.95
N MET A 76 9.67 -5.90 14.18
CA MET A 76 8.32 -5.34 14.17
C MET A 76 7.62 -5.55 12.81
N GLY A 77 8.30 -5.20 11.72
CA GLY A 77 7.76 -5.40 10.36
C GLY A 77 7.48 -6.86 10.03
N LEU A 78 8.34 -7.78 10.47
CA LEU A 78 8.11 -9.22 10.33
C LEU A 78 6.94 -9.70 11.18
N GLY A 79 6.76 -9.16 12.39
CA GLY A 79 5.60 -9.44 13.24
C GLY A 79 4.29 -8.94 12.63
N HIS A 80 4.31 -7.76 11.99
CA HIS A 80 3.18 -7.28 11.18
C HIS A 80 2.89 -8.24 10.02
N LEU A 81 3.91 -8.67 9.28
CA LEU A 81 3.70 -9.65 8.20
C LEU A 81 3.12 -10.98 8.71
N ALA A 82 3.63 -11.49 9.83
CA ALA A 82 3.12 -12.72 10.44
C ALA A 82 1.65 -12.59 10.84
N SER A 83 1.23 -11.43 11.37
CA SER A 83 -0.16 -11.18 11.73
C SER A 83 -1.08 -11.19 10.50
N LEU A 84 -0.65 -10.62 9.37
CA LEU A 84 -1.40 -10.67 8.11
C LEU A 84 -1.61 -12.09 7.62
N ILE A 85 -0.55 -12.89 7.66
CA ILE A 85 -0.57 -14.27 7.20
C ILE A 85 -1.50 -15.09 8.09
N ALA A 86 -1.37 -14.95 9.41
CA ALA A 86 -2.23 -15.62 10.38
C ALA A 86 -3.70 -15.25 10.18
N LEU A 87 -4.01 -13.96 10.03
CA LEU A 87 -5.37 -13.48 9.86
C LEU A 87 -5.97 -13.93 8.52
N SER A 88 -5.16 -13.94 7.45
CA SER A 88 -5.56 -14.45 6.14
C SER A 88 -5.83 -15.95 6.17
N ALA A 89 -5.01 -16.72 6.90
CA ALA A 89 -5.22 -18.15 7.11
C ALA A 89 -6.52 -18.43 7.88
N VAL A 90 -6.81 -17.66 8.93
CA VAL A 90 -8.09 -17.76 9.66
C VAL A 90 -9.27 -17.40 8.74
N ALA A 91 -9.20 -16.28 8.03
CA ALA A 91 -10.26 -15.86 7.11
C ALA A 91 -10.55 -16.89 6.02
N SER A 92 -9.52 -17.56 5.50
CA SER A 92 -9.66 -18.62 4.49
C SER A 92 -10.37 -19.88 4.99
N ARG A 93 -10.33 -20.14 6.31
CA ARG A 93 -10.92 -21.34 6.94
C ARG A 93 -12.35 -21.13 7.43
N VAL A 94 -12.72 -19.90 7.78
CA VAL A 94 -14.00 -19.58 8.42
C VAL A 94 -15.13 -19.31 7.40
N ALA A 95 -14.82 -19.29 6.09
CA ALA A 95 -15.75 -19.26 4.95
C ALA A 95 -17.00 -18.35 5.12
N GLY A 96 -16.92 -17.15 4.54
CA GLY A 96 -18.06 -16.25 4.36
C GLY A 96 -17.70 -14.82 4.73
N ASP A 97 -17.54 -13.94 3.73
CA ASP A 97 -17.35 -12.46 3.76
C ASP A 97 -16.47 -11.83 4.87
N LEU A 98 -15.81 -12.63 5.72
CA LEU A 98 -15.02 -12.19 6.86
C LEU A 98 -13.80 -11.40 6.41
N ALA A 99 -13.29 -11.68 5.21
CA ALA A 99 -12.22 -10.90 4.59
C ALA A 99 -12.59 -9.41 4.41
N ASN A 100 -13.89 -9.10 4.32
CA ASN A 100 -14.43 -7.74 4.21
C ASN A 100 -15.07 -7.26 5.53
N SER A 101 -14.87 -8.00 6.64
CA SER A 101 -15.43 -7.67 7.95
C SER A 101 -14.70 -6.46 8.56
N PRO A 102 -15.44 -5.41 8.97
CA PRO A 102 -14.84 -4.28 9.69
C PRO A 102 -14.26 -4.71 11.05
N VAL A 103 -14.79 -5.76 11.66
CA VAL A 103 -14.28 -6.29 12.94
C VAL A 103 -12.89 -6.90 12.75
N LEU A 104 -12.69 -7.65 11.66
CA LEU A 104 -11.40 -8.26 11.34
C LEU A 104 -10.34 -7.19 11.06
N LEU A 105 -10.73 -6.11 10.37
CA LEU A 105 -9.88 -4.94 10.15
C LEU A 105 -9.44 -4.30 11.48
N VAL A 106 -10.39 -4.02 12.38
CA VAL A 106 -10.09 -3.39 13.68
C VAL A 106 -9.17 -4.27 14.52
N ALA A 107 -9.42 -5.59 14.56
CA ALA A 107 -8.59 -6.53 15.29
C ALA A 107 -7.15 -6.57 14.74
N ARG A 108 -7.00 -6.59 13.40
CA ARG A 108 -5.71 -6.54 12.73
C ARG A 108 -4.92 -5.30 13.11
N VAL A 109 -5.55 -4.13 12.94
CA VAL A 109 -4.95 -2.85 13.26
C VAL A 109 -4.59 -2.80 14.75
N GLY A 110 -5.46 -3.28 15.63
CA GLY A 110 -5.18 -3.37 17.07
C GLY A 110 -3.92 -4.16 17.37
N PHE A 111 -3.72 -5.30 16.72
CA PHE A 111 -2.50 -6.10 16.87
C PHE A 111 -1.26 -5.38 16.31
N GLU A 112 -1.37 -4.77 15.13
CA GLU A 112 -0.26 -4.04 14.50
C GLU A 112 0.21 -2.87 15.37
N GLU A 113 -0.73 -2.14 15.97
CA GLU A 113 -0.47 -1.00 16.84
C GLU A 113 0.04 -1.42 18.21
N ALA A 114 -0.51 -2.48 18.79
CA ALA A 114 -0.02 -3.06 20.04
C ALA A 114 1.43 -3.56 19.88
N LEU A 115 1.74 -4.22 18.76
CA LEU A 115 3.11 -4.63 18.45
C LEU A 115 4.03 -3.43 18.28
N ARG A 116 3.57 -2.36 17.61
CA ARG A 116 4.34 -1.12 17.49
C ARG A 116 4.66 -0.52 18.86
N LEU A 117 3.65 -0.38 19.71
CA LEU A 117 3.83 0.12 21.07
C LEU A 117 4.80 -0.76 21.87
N ALA A 118 4.64 -2.09 21.82
CA ALA A 118 5.51 -3.02 22.54
C ALA A 118 6.98 -2.91 22.10
N VAL A 119 7.24 -2.87 20.80
CA VAL A 119 8.61 -2.74 20.26
C VAL A 119 9.21 -1.37 20.58
N VAL A 120 8.42 -0.30 20.50
CA VAL A 120 8.88 1.04 20.88
C VAL A 120 9.22 1.11 22.36
N LEU A 121 8.35 0.60 23.24
CA LEU A 121 8.63 0.55 24.68
C LEU A 121 9.87 -0.30 24.98
N LEU A 122 10.00 -1.46 24.34
CA LEU A 122 11.20 -2.29 24.45
C LEU A 122 12.44 -1.51 24.00
N GLY A 123 12.36 -0.79 22.89
CA GLY A 123 13.44 0.07 22.41
C GLY A 123 13.83 1.13 23.44
N LEU A 124 12.86 1.86 23.99
CA LEU A 124 13.10 2.89 25.01
C LEU A 124 13.77 2.31 26.27
N VAL A 125 13.45 1.06 26.65
CA VAL A 125 14.10 0.38 27.78
C VAL A 125 15.51 -0.10 27.44
N LEU A 126 15.73 -0.66 26.25
CA LEU A 126 17.03 -1.20 25.85
C LEU A 126 18.05 -0.14 25.46
N PHE A 127 17.58 1.02 24.98
CA PHE A 127 18.40 2.10 24.44
C PHE A 127 18.11 3.42 25.15
N VAL A 128 18.20 3.45 26.48
CA VAL A 128 17.88 4.64 27.32
C VAL A 128 18.70 5.88 26.94
N GLY A 129 19.90 5.70 26.37
CA GLY A 129 20.75 6.80 25.90
C GLY A 129 20.34 7.37 24.53
N GLU A 130 19.40 6.74 23.83
CA GLU A 130 18.87 7.24 22.56
C GLU A 130 17.72 8.23 22.78
N GLY A 131 17.73 9.31 22.01
CA GLY A 131 16.58 10.19 21.93
C GLY A 131 15.36 9.46 21.35
N PRO A 132 14.14 9.80 21.78
CA PRO A 132 12.92 9.24 21.20
C PRO A 132 12.79 9.42 19.68
N GLY A 133 13.34 10.52 19.14
CA GLY A 133 13.37 10.82 17.71
C GLY A 133 14.16 9.81 16.89
N PRO A 134 15.50 9.70 17.06
CA PRO A 134 16.33 8.69 16.40
C PRO A 134 15.79 7.27 16.58
N LEU A 135 15.38 6.91 17.79
CA LEU A 135 14.86 5.59 18.12
C LEU A 135 13.59 5.26 17.33
N GLY A 136 12.57 6.12 17.42
CA GLY A 136 11.30 5.93 16.72
C GLY A 136 11.46 5.94 15.21
N LEU A 137 12.33 6.81 14.69
CA LEU A 137 12.62 6.90 13.26
C LEU A 137 13.19 5.59 12.72
N TRP A 138 14.20 5.03 13.38
CA TRP A 138 14.91 3.86 12.86
C TRP A 138 14.20 2.53 13.12
N ILE A 139 13.42 2.42 14.20
CA ILE A 139 12.43 1.33 14.33
C ILE A 139 11.41 1.43 13.18
N GLY A 140 10.94 2.64 12.86
CA GLY A 140 10.03 2.90 11.74
C GLY A 140 10.63 2.50 10.40
N VAL A 141 11.88 2.90 10.12
CA VAL A 141 12.64 2.53 8.91
C VAL A 141 12.78 1.02 8.78
N GLY A 142 13.12 0.31 9.86
CA GLY A 142 13.24 -1.14 9.84
C GLY A 142 11.94 -1.82 9.41
N ALA A 143 10.81 -1.42 10.00
CA ALA A 143 9.51 -1.99 9.65
C ALA A 143 9.06 -1.61 8.25
N MET A 144 9.22 -0.34 7.87
CA MET A 144 8.96 0.16 6.52
C MET A 144 9.75 -0.63 5.47
N THR A 145 11.00 -0.99 5.75
CA THR A 145 11.84 -1.77 4.84
C THR A 145 11.26 -3.16 4.58
N VAL A 146 10.77 -3.84 5.62
CA VAL A 146 10.07 -5.14 5.46
C VAL A 146 8.86 -4.99 4.54
N TRP A 147 8.05 -3.96 4.75
CA TRP A 147 6.90 -3.66 3.89
C TRP A 147 7.28 -3.35 2.46
N ALA A 148 8.34 -2.57 2.23
CA ALA A 148 8.85 -2.25 0.90
C ALA A 148 9.32 -3.51 0.16
N VAL A 149 10.05 -4.40 0.83
CA VAL A 149 10.50 -5.69 0.27
C VAL A 149 9.31 -6.57 -0.09
N LEU A 150 8.36 -6.75 0.81
CA LEU A 150 7.15 -7.54 0.58
C LEU A 150 6.36 -7.01 -0.61
N THR A 151 6.11 -5.70 -0.63
CA THR A 151 5.33 -5.04 -1.68
C THR A 151 6.03 -5.17 -3.04
N THR A 152 7.36 -5.01 -3.06
CA THR A 152 8.15 -5.19 -4.28
C THR A 152 8.06 -6.62 -4.79
N ALA A 153 8.18 -7.62 -3.91
CA ALA A 153 8.01 -9.03 -4.27
C ALA A 153 6.61 -9.31 -4.84
N GLN A 154 5.57 -8.77 -4.20
CA GLN A 154 4.19 -8.88 -4.68
C GLN A 154 4.01 -8.26 -6.07
N LEU A 155 4.60 -7.09 -6.34
CA LEU A 155 4.53 -6.43 -7.64
C LEU A 155 5.25 -7.24 -8.73
N VAL A 156 6.43 -7.80 -8.43
CA VAL A 156 7.16 -8.69 -9.35
C VAL A 156 6.35 -9.95 -9.64
N MET A 157 5.71 -10.55 -8.62
CA MET A 157 4.83 -11.70 -8.81
C MET A 157 3.57 -11.34 -9.61
N SER A 158 2.93 -10.21 -9.34
CA SER A 158 1.78 -9.70 -10.11
C SER A 158 2.14 -9.47 -11.57
N ARG A 159 3.33 -8.93 -11.86
CA ARG A 159 3.84 -8.80 -13.24
C ARG A 159 3.96 -10.16 -13.93
N ARG A 160 4.53 -11.16 -13.26
CA ARG A 160 4.67 -12.51 -13.84
C ARG A 160 3.30 -13.17 -14.06
N ARG A 161 2.36 -12.98 -13.14
CA ARG A 161 1.00 -13.54 -13.23
C ARG A 161 0.14 -12.86 -14.30
N ILE A 162 0.23 -11.55 -14.49
CA ILE A 162 -0.64 -10.85 -15.46
C ILE A 162 -0.30 -11.23 -16.90
N LEU A 163 0.99 -11.50 -17.17
CA LEU A 163 1.49 -11.91 -18.48
C LEU A 163 1.22 -13.38 -18.82
N ARG A 164 0.65 -14.14 -17.88
CA ARG A 164 0.26 -15.55 -18.11
C ARG A 164 -1.27 -15.65 -18.13
N PRO A 165 -1.86 -16.36 -19.11
CA PRO A 165 -3.29 -16.60 -19.12
C PRO A 165 -3.69 -17.40 -17.89
N GLY A 166 -4.75 -16.97 -17.21
CA GLY A 166 -5.29 -17.62 -16.01
C GLY A 166 -6.39 -16.77 -15.35
N ASP A 167 -7.14 -17.38 -14.43
CA ASP A 167 -8.34 -16.75 -13.84
C ASP A 167 -8.02 -15.44 -13.13
N TRP A 168 -6.90 -15.37 -12.43
CA TRP A 168 -6.45 -14.13 -11.79
C TRP A 168 -6.19 -13.01 -12.81
N SER A 169 -5.54 -13.32 -13.93
CA SER A 169 -5.25 -12.33 -14.98
C SER A 169 -6.54 -11.85 -15.64
N LYS A 170 -7.43 -12.78 -16.00
CA LYS A 170 -8.76 -12.48 -16.55
C LYS A 170 -9.56 -11.58 -15.62
N ASN A 171 -9.69 -11.95 -14.33
CA ASN A 171 -10.45 -11.17 -13.36
C ASN A 171 -9.86 -9.77 -13.13
N THR A 172 -8.52 -9.65 -13.16
CA THR A 172 -7.84 -8.36 -13.02
C THR A 172 -8.11 -7.46 -14.23
N VAL A 173 -8.00 -7.99 -15.44
CA VAL A 173 -8.30 -7.25 -16.68
C VAL A 173 -9.76 -6.84 -16.74
N LEU A 174 -10.68 -7.75 -16.42
CA LEU A 174 -12.11 -7.46 -16.35
C LEU A 174 -12.41 -6.39 -15.30
N SER A 175 -11.75 -6.40 -14.14
CA SER A 175 -11.92 -5.35 -13.13
C SER A 175 -11.53 -3.97 -13.68
N VAL A 176 -10.43 -3.87 -14.43
CA VAL A 176 -9.98 -2.59 -15.00
C VAL A 176 -10.95 -2.08 -16.07
N LEU A 177 -11.42 -2.99 -16.94
CA LEU A 177 -12.39 -2.67 -17.98
C LEU A 177 -13.76 -2.27 -17.39
N ASN A 178 -14.25 -3.05 -16.42
CA ASN A 178 -15.51 -2.79 -15.72
C ASN A 178 -15.46 -1.49 -14.91
N ASP A 179 -14.31 -1.19 -14.31
CA ASP A 179 -14.14 0.03 -13.54
C ASP A 179 -13.99 1.28 -14.42
N LYS A 180 -13.89 1.12 -15.75
CA LYS A 180 -13.58 2.20 -16.72
C LYS A 180 -12.37 3.03 -16.31
N LEU A 181 -11.43 2.42 -15.58
CA LEU A 181 -10.23 3.07 -15.10
C LEU A 181 -9.12 2.84 -16.12
N SER A 182 -8.38 3.90 -16.46
CA SER A 182 -7.14 3.72 -17.21
C SER A 182 -6.14 2.93 -16.35
N VAL A 183 -5.39 2.03 -16.99
CA VAL A 183 -4.30 1.28 -16.35
C VAL A 183 -3.36 2.22 -15.60
N ARG A 184 -3.01 3.37 -16.21
CA ARG A 184 -2.17 4.39 -15.60
C ARG A 184 -2.73 4.84 -14.26
N ARG A 185 -4.02 5.18 -14.22
CA ARG A 185 -4.68 5.63 -12.99
C ARG A 185 -4.69 4.55 -11.92
N ALA A 186 -5.04 3.31 -12.28
CA ALA A 186 -5.02 2.18 -11.33
C ALA A 186 -3.63 1.98 -10.71
N MET A 187 -2.57 2.06 -11.52
CA MET A 187 -1.19 1.92 -11.06
C MET A 187 -0.73 3.11 -10.20
N THR A 188 -1.13 4.34 -10.56
CA THR A 188 -0.84 5.53 -9.75
C THR A 188 -1.53 5.44 -8.39
N MET A 189 -2.80 5.05 -8.33
CA MET A 189 -3.49 4.88 -7.05
C MET A 189 -2.83 3.79 -6.20
N ARG A 190 -2.44 2.67 -6.81
CA ARG A 190 -1.69 1.62 -6.12
C ARG A 190 -0.36 2.13 -5.56
N PHE A 191 0.36 2.98 -6.30
CA PHE A 191 1.58 3.60 -5.79
C PHE A 191 1.31 4.52 -4.60
N VAL A 192 0.26 5.34 -4.68
CA VAL A 192 -0.15 6.25 -3.61
C VAL A 192 -0.50 5.48 -2.33
N ASP A 193 -1.21 4.35 -2.45
CA ASP A 193 -1.55 3.48 -1.32
C ASP A 193 -0.29 2.89 -0.68
N ILE A 194 0.67 2.44 -1.50
CA ILE A 194 1.95 1.92 -1.00
C ILE A 194 2.73 3.02 -0.29
N ALA A 195 2.84 4.19 -0.90
CA ALA A 195 3.53 5.34 -0.32
C ALA A 195 2.91 5.76 1.02
N ALA A 196 1.58 5.76 1.11
CA ALA A 196 0.85 6.02 2.35
C ALA A 196 1.26 5.04 3.45
N VAL A 197 1.24 3.73 3.17
CA VAL A 197 1.65 2.71 4.15
C VAL A 197 3.08 2.91 4.64
N LEU A 198 4.03 3.15 3.72
CA LEU A 198 5.44 3.34 4.09
C LEU A 198 5.64 4.61 4.95
N ILE A 199 5.04 5.73 4.53
CA ILE A 199 5.12 7.01 5.24
C ILE A 199 4.47 6.91 6.63
N PHE A 200 3.28 6.33 6.71
CA PHE A 200 2.56 6.17 7.96
C PHE A 200 3.34 5.30 8.94
N GLN A 201 3.91 4.18 8.47
CA GLN A 201 4.70 3.28 9.31
C GLN A 201 5.89 4.02 9.96
N LEU A 202 6.59 4.85 9.20
CA LEU A 202 7.69 5.65 9.71
C LEU A 202 7.18 6.71 10.70
N ALA A 203 6.21 7.52 10.28
CA ALA A 203 5.71 8.65 11.07
C ALA A 203 5.03 8.23 12.38
N ALA A 204 4.18 7.21 12.34
CA ALA A 204 3.50 6.70 13.53
C ALA A 204 4.51 6.16 14.55
N THR A 205 5.57 5.48 14.09
CA THR A 205 6.60 4.95 14.99
C THR A 205 7.38 6.07 15.68
N VAL A 206 7.69 7.15 14.96
CA VAL A 206 8.31 8.36 15.55
C VAL A 206 7.42 8.98 16.62
N LEU A 207 6.13 9.17 16.35
CA LEU A 207 5.19 9.77 17.31
C LEU A 207 5.00 8.90 18.55
N VAL A 208 4.88 7.57 18.38
CA VAL A 208 4.72 6.63 19.50
C VAL A 208 5.99 6.58 20.36
N ALA A 209 7.18 6.69 19.77
CA ALA A 209 8.42 6.77 20.53
C ALA A 209 8.52 8.06 21.36
N ALA A 210 8.12 9.19 20.79
CA ALA A 210 8.10 10.47 21.50
C ALA A 210 7.06 10.49 22.64
N ALA A 211 5.87 9.94 22.40
CA ALA A 211 4.80 9.88 23.39
C ALA A 211 4.00 8.58 23.20
N PRO A 212 4.18 7.56 24.06
CA PRO A 212 3.50 6.26 23.92
C PRO A 212 1.98 6.33 23.83
N ILE A 213 1.35 7.36 24.42
CA ILE A 213 -0.09 7.62 24.30
C ILE A 213 -0.55 7.85 22.85
N MET A 214 0.35 8.29 21.96
CA MET A 214 0.10 8.45 20.53
C MET A 214 -0.19 7.12 19.83
N ALA A 215 0.05 5.97 20.46
CA ALA A 215 -0.38 4.67 19.93
C ALA A 215 -1.90 4.60 19.78
N GLY A 216 -2.66 5.23 20.68
CA GLY A 216 -4.11 5.33 20.55
C GLY A 216 -4.53 6.16 19.33
N ALA A 217 -3.86 7.28 19.08
CA ALA A 217 -4.10 8.11 17.90
C ALA A 217 -3.71 7.38 16.61
N ALA A 218 -2.55 6.71 16.58
CA ALA A 218 -2.11 5.88 15.46
C ALA A 218 -3.11 4.76 15.16
N PHE A 219 -3.63 4.10 16.19
CA PHE A 219 -4.71 3.12 16.04
C PHE A 219 -5.96 3.70 15.39
N ILE A 220 -6.45 4.85 15.87
CA ILE A 220 -7.63 5.50 15.28
C ILE A 220 -7.39 5.86 13.81
N LEU A 221 -6.22 6.40 13.49
CA LEU A 221 -5.87 6.79 12.12
C LEU A 221 -5.70 5.58 11.19
N SER A 222 -5.11 4.50 11.67
CA SER A 222 -5.01 3.23 10.95
C SER A 222 -6.39 2.62 10.69
N VAL A 223 -7.29 2.66 11.68
CA VAL A 223 -8.68 2.23 11.53
C VAL A 223 -9.42 3.10 10.52
N ALA A 224 -9.29 4.43 10.61
CA ALA A 224 -9.91 5.36 9.66
C ALA A 224 -9.40 5.14 8.22
N SER A 225 -8.10 4.92 8.06
CA SER A 225 -7.49 4.57 6.77
C SER A 225 -8.07 3.25 6.23
N GLY A 226 -8.13 2.21 7.05
CA GLY A 226 -8.75 0.94 6.66
C GLY A 226 -10.23 1.08 6.28
N PHE A 227 -11.02 1.81 7.05
CA PHE A 227 -12.43 2.07 6.72
C PHE A 227 -12.61 2.85 5.43
N SER A 228 -11.72 3.81 5.13
CA SER A 228 -11.78 4.53 3.86
C SER A 228 -11.68 3.58 2.66
N THR A 229 -10.81 2.56 2.74
CA THR A 229 -10.68 1.55 1.69
C THR A 229 -11.92 0.66 1.58
N LEU A 230 -12.49 0.21 2.71
CA LEU A 230 -13.74 -0.57 2.72
C LEU A 230 -14.92 0.22 2.15
N VAL A 231 -15.05 1.51 2.47
CA VAL A 231 -16.09 2.39 1.93
C VAL A 231 -15.95 2.52 0.41
N VAL A 232 -14.72 2.77 -0.07
CA VAL A 232 -14.41 2.88 -1.50
C VAL A 232 -14.69 1.57 -2.24
N GLN A 233 -14.43 0.41 -1.62
CA GLN A 233 -14.72 -0.90 -2.20
C GLN A 233 -16.22 -1.13 -2.40
N ARG A 234 -17.09 -0.55 -1.56
CA ARG A 234 -18.56 -0.65 -1.69
C ARG A 234 -19.16 0.23 -2.78
N TYR A 235 -18.41 1.18 -3.34
CA TYR A 235 -18.90 2.04 -4.42
C TYR A 235 -18.88 1.35 -5.78
N SER A 236 -19.82 1.75 -6.65
CA SER A 236 -19.76 1.44 -8.07
C SER A 236 -18.48 1.99 -8.68
N ALA A 237 -17.97 1.33 -9.72
CA ALA A 237 -16.83 1.73 -10.55
C ALA A 237 -16.69 3.26 -10.73
N GLU A 238 -17.75 3.89 -11.25
CA GLU A 238 -17.75 5.31 -11.56
C GLU A 238 -17.66 6.19 -10.31
N ARG A 239 -18.37 5.81 -9.23
CA ARG A 239 -18.37 6.57 -7.98
C ARG A 239 -17.06 6.40 -7.21
N ARG A 240 -16.46 5.21 -7.27
CA ARG A 240 -15.13 4.91 -6.73
C ARG A 240 -14.08 5.82 -7.33
N ALA A 241 -14.12 5.99 -8.66
CA ALA A 241 -13.21 6.84 -9.40
C ALA A 241 -13.33 8.35 -9.09
N ARG A 242 -14.38 8.82 -8.44
CA ARG A 242 -14.53 10.24 -8.06
C ARG A 242 -14.51 10.48 -6.55
N SER A 243 -14.33 9.42 -5.76
CA SER A 243 -14.45 9.52 -4.31
C SER A 243 -13.23 10.17 -3.68
N PRO A 244 -13.39 11.20 -2.81
CA PRO A 244 -12.28 11.77 -2.06
C PRO A 244 -11.69 10.79 -1.04
N TRP A 245 -12.49 9.82 -0.58
CA TRP A 245 -12.06 8.77 0.34
C TRP A 245 -10.91 7.91 -0.19
N LEU A 246 -10.74 7.89 -1.51
CA LEU A 246 -9.63 7.22 -2.18
C LEU A 246 -8.26 7.81 -1.76
N TYR A 247 -8.21 9.08 -1.37
CA TYR A 247 -6.99 9.77 -0.96
C TYR A 247 -6.83 9.86 0.56
N ALA A 248 -7.79 9.36 1.34
CA ALA A 248 -7.72 9.42 2.80
C ALA A 248 -6.45 8.76 3.37
N PRO A 249 -6.00 7.57 2.89
CA PRO A 249 -4.78 6.95 3.40
C PRO A 249 -3.56 7.85 3.25
N ILE A 250 -3.35 8.45 2.07
CA ILE A 250 -2.18 9.30 1.82
C ILE A 250 -2.26 10.61 2.60
N VAL A 251 -3.44 11.23 2.71
CA VAL A 251 -3.63 12.46 3.50
C VAL A 251 -3.33 12.20 4.97
N ILE A 252 -3.87 11.11 5.54
CA ILE A 252 -3.58 10.70 6.92
C ILE A 252 -2.08 10.48 7.11
N SER A 253 -1.43 9.81 6.17
CA SER A 253 0.01 9.48 6.27
C SER A 253 0.88 10.73 6.22
N VAL A 254 0.59 11.66 5.30
CA VAL A 254 1.31 12.94 5.18
C VAL A 254 1.10 13.81 6.41
N LEU A 255 -0.12 13.92 6.92
CA LEU A 255 -0.40 14.67 8.15
C LEU A 255 0.34 14.06 9.36
N THR A 256 0.35 12.74 9.47
CA THR A 256 1.10 12.03 10.52
C THR A 256 2.59 12.33 10.41
N LEU A 257 3.15 12.33 9.19
CA LEU A 257 4.56 12.66 8.95
C LEU A 257 4.88 14.11 9.30
N LEU A 258 4.04 15.06 8.89
CA LEU A 258 4.22 16.48 9.23
C LEU A 258 4.21 16.68 10.75
N LEU A 259 3.32 15.99 11.46
CA LEU A 259 3.27 16.03 12.91
C LEU A 259 4.55 15.44 13.54
N ALA A 260 5.02 14.30 13.04
CA ALA A 260 6.27 13.68 13.47
C ALA A 260 7.48 14.61 13.24
N ILE A 261 7.53 15.26 12.07
CA ILE A 261 8.59 16.22 11.73
C ILE A 261 8.54 17.41 12.69
N ALA A 262 7.38 18.05 12.83
CA ALA A 262 7.23 19.28 13.60
C ALA A 262 7.43 19.08 15.11
N LEU A 263 6.90 17.98 15.67
CA LEU A 263 6.89 17.75 17.12
C LEU A 263 8.08 16.94 17.62
N VAL A 264 8.75 16.18 16.76
CA VAL A 264 9.78 15.22 17.20
C VAL A 264 11.09 15.43 16.45
N LEU A 265 11.08 15.33 15.12
CA LEU A 265 12.33 15.29 14.35
C LEU A 265 13.03 16.65 14.31
N VAL A 266 12.29 17.75 14.09
CA VAL A 266 12.85 19.10 14.10
C VAL A 266 13.45 19.46 15.47
N PRO A 267 12.73 19.30 16.59
CA PRO A 267 13.33 19.50 17.92
C PRO A 267 14.58 18.65 18.16
N ALA A 268 14.54 17.36 17.79
CA ALA A 268 15.67 16.45 17.94
C ALA A 268 16.91 16.86 17.14
N THR A 269 16.73 17.52 15.98
CA THR A 269 17.86 18.03 15.17
C THR A 269 18.44 19.34 15.69
N ILE A 270 17.65 20.16 16.39
CA ILE A 270 18.08 21.50 16.85
C ILE A 270 18.64 21.47 18.28
N GLY A 271 18.47 20.35 19.00
CA GLY A 271 18.98 20.18 20.37
C GLY A 271 18.16 20.93 21.43
N VAL A 272 16.85 21.07 21.18
CA VAL A 272 15.86 21.63 22.12
C VAL A 272 15.28 20.52 23.00
#